data_AF-A0A3A8NNR3-F1
#
_entry.id   AF-A0A3A8NNR3-F1
#
_cell.length_a   1.000
_cell.length_b   1.000
_cell.length_c   1.000
_cell.angle_alpha   90.00
_cell.angle_beta   90.00
_cell.angle_gamma   90.00
#
_symmetry.space_group_name_H-M   'P 1'
#
loop_
_entity.id
_entity.type
_entity.pdbx_description
1 polymer ?
#
loop_
_entity_poly.entity_id
_entity_poly.type
_entity_poly.pdbx_seq_one_letter_code
_entity_poly.pdbx_strand_id
1 'polypeptide(L)'
;APAAIERPAPAPPPARRSTGSQSSRAVARSSSPRAGTSAGGLSAADRARIRRETPGLMANLRLFWAEANSKVRAGVMAGGGVVVLGLFGLLYWLVLGGGEKVQKGEEPVRLTNQPINDSFGLGDDVTWNRPDMKVFEWEFIAATRAVVILHYQAQGISKDEIVVSVNGVDVGKVPPDTLASQERSLELMIPPQQLRKGEPNRIIFDNTRNPPGEDPWRIWNVWVERALLPEDLSTQQLLQQAGESFKKGRKNFETPDIGARNRYEAWKSFREAWLMLEAHPDPKPDLYFEAQERMRTAQQELDRTCSKLLLEVEGYYNQGHYKKAALTLDHMRDYFPEYDQPCATRAENKRAEYGL
;
A
#
# COMPACT_ATOMS: atom_id res chain seq x y z
N ALA A 1 47.05 33.01 4.96
CA ALA A 1 46.72 34.39 5.40
C ALA A 1 46.91 35.34 4.23
N PRO A 2 46.26 36.53 4.20
CA PRO A 2 44.99 36.93 4.87
C PRO A 2 43.81 36.55 3.91
N ALA A 3 42.62 37.15 3.81
CA ALA A 3 41.70 37.96 4.66
C ALA A 3 40.25 37.59 4.20
N ALA A 4 39.14 37.70 4.93
CA ALA A 4 38.73 38.44 6.14
C ALA A 4 38.36 39.93 5.93
N ILE A 5 37.06 40.21 5.74
CA ILE A 5 36.44 41.53 5.99
C ILE A 5 35.10 41.33 6.73
N GLU A 6 35.06 41.68 8.01
CA GLU A 6 33.84 41.90 8.81
C GLU A 6 33.24 43.28 8.52
N ARG A 7 31.93 43.48 8.80
CA ARG A 7 31.37 44.71 9.44
C ARG A 7 29.86 44.56 9.80
N PRO A 8 29.26 45.40 10.67
CA PRO A 8 28.86 44.89 11.99
C PRO A 8 27.38 45.15 12.35
N ALA A 9 26.97 44.65 13.53
CA ALA A 9 25.67 44.92 14.14
C ALA A 9 25.59 46.30 14.85
N PRO A 10 24.42 46.97 14.86
CA PRO A 10 24.16 48.16 15.69
C PRO A 10 23.56 47.81 17.06
N ALA A 11 23.87 48.64 18.07
CA ALA A 11 23.47 48.51 19.48
C ALA A 11 22.26 49.42 19.84
N PRO A 12 21.67 49.31 21.06
CA PRO A 12 20.31 49.80 21.34
C PRO A 12 20.22 51.23 21.95
N PRO A 13 19.03 51.87 21.92
CA PRO A 13 18.72 53.11 22.65
C PRO A 13 18.30 52.89 24.12
N PRO A 14 18.27 53.95 24.96
CA PRO A 14 18.59 53.82 26.39
C PRO A 14 17.41 53.85 27.39
N ALA A 15 17.72 53.51 28.64
CA ALA A 15 16.83 53.56 29.80
C ALA A 15 16.47 54.99 30.27
N ARG A 16 15.30 55.15 30.90
CA ARG A 16 14.88 56.39 31.59
C ARG A 16 14.76 56.19 33.11
N ARG A 17 15.08 57.25 33.85
CA ARG A 17 15.18 57.29 35.32
C ARG A 17 13.84 57.45 36.04
N SER A 18 13.90 57.04 37.31
CA SER A 18 13.01 57.31 38.43
C SER A 18 12.70 58.78 38.75
N THR A 19 11.49 59.02 39.28
CA THR A 19 11.15 59.83 40.49
C THR A 19 9.72 59.42 40.89
N GLY A 20 9.40 59.03 42.13
CA GLY A 20 9.10 59.92 43.28
C GLY A 20 7.61 60.32 43.27
N SER A 21 6.88 60.53 44.37
CA SER A 21 7.07 60.29 45.82
C SER A 21 5.69 60.42 46.51
N GLN A 22 5.59 60.27 47.85
CA GLN A 22 4.45 60.71 48.70
C GLN A 22 3.10 59.94 48.57
N SER A 23 2.27 59.77 49.61
CA SER A 23 2.51 59.90 51.07
C SER A 23 1.47 59.13 51.91
N SER A 24 1.98 58.32 52.85
CA SER A 24 1.58 58.22 54.27
C SER A 24 0.14 58.57 54.73
N ARG A 25 -0.56 57.55 55.27
CA ARG A 25 -1.36 57.53 56.53
C ARG A 25 -1.66 56.05 56.83
N ALA A 26 -1.17 55.40 57.90
CA ALA A 26 -1.44 55.63 59.33
C ALA A 26 -2.95 55.56 59.64
N VAL A 27 -3.49 54.75 60.57
CA VAL A 27 -2.95 54.17 61.82
C VAL A 27 -3.53 52.76 62.07
N ALA A 28 -2.84 51.94 62.88
CA ALA A 28 -3.22 50.57 63.25
C ALA A 28 -4.42 50.45 64.24
N ARG A 29 -5.00 49.25 64.35
CA ARG A 29 -5.12 48.57 65.66
C ARG A 29 -5.33 47.04 65.58
N SER A 30 -4.65 46.40 66.51
CA SER A 30 -4.71 45.01 66.96
C SER A 30 -6.09 44.39 67.17
N SER A 31 -6.23 43.10 66.86
CA SER A 31 -6.28 42.05 67.90
C SER A 31 -6.22 40.63 67.32
N SER A 32 -5.36 39.79 67.89
CA SER A 32 -5.50 38.33 67.81
C SER A 32 -6.42 37.86 68.93
N PRO A 33 -7.11 36.73 68.72
CA PRO A 33 -7.14 35.72 69.77
C PRO A 33 -6.70 34.34 69.27
N ARG A 34 -5.55 33.92 69.81
CA ARG A 34 -5.31 32.65 70.50
C ARG A 34 -5.66 31.32 69.80
N ALA A 35 -4.64 30.47 69.71
CA ALA A 35 -4.75 29.09 69.29
C ALA A 35 -5.76 28.26 70.11
N GLY A 36 -6.49 27.38 69.43
CA GLY A 36 -7.24 26.27 69.99
C GLY A 36 -6.86 24.99 69.26
N THR A 37 -6.29 24.02 69.98
CA THR A 37 -5.80 22.76 69.43
C THR A 37 -6.96 21.80 69.20
N SER A 38 -7.23 21.40 67.95
CA SER A 38 -8.09 20.24 67.66
C SER A 38 -7.65 19.52 66.37
N ALA A 39 -7.80 18.20 66.40
CA ALA A 39 -7.31 17.25 65.40
C ALA A 39 -7.74 17.55 63.95
N GLY A 40 -6.91 17.13 63.00
CA GLY A 40 -7.10 17.37 61.57
C GLY A 40 -8.44 16.87 61.03
N GLY A 41 -9.28 17.82 60.62
CA GLY A 41 -10.55 17.63 59.94
C GLY A 41 -11.15 19.02 59.63
N LEU A 42 -11.89 19.14 58.53
CA LEU A 42 -12.52 20.42 58.16
C LEU A 42 -13.51 20.88 59.24
N SER A 43 -13.53 22.19 59.53
CA SER A 43 -14.54 22.75 60.42
C SER A 43 -15.94 22.55 59.85
N ALA A 44 -16.95 22.45 60.72
CA ALA A 44 -18.35 22.37 60.30
C ALA A 44 -18.77 23.57 59.43
N ALA A 45 -18.14 24.74 59.62
CA ALA A 45 -18.33 25.92 58.79
C ALA A 45 -17.79 25.72 57.36
N ASP A 46 -16.60 25.12 57.19
CA ASP A 46 -16.00 24.85 55.88
C ASP A 46 -16.78 23.79 55.11
N ARG A 47 -17.26 22.75 55.82
CA ARG A 47 -18.16 21.73 55.26
C ARG A 47 -19.45 22.35 54.70
N ALA A 48 -20.04 23.30 55.41
CA ALA A 48 -21.23 24.02 54.96
C ALA A 48 -20.95 24.94 53.76
N ARG A 49 -19.74 25.51 53.67
CA ARG A 49 -19.30 26.36 52.56
C ARG A 49 -19.10 25.56 51.26
N ILE A 50 -18.35 24.45 51.31
CA ILE A 50 -18.08 23.60 50.14
C ILE A 50 -19.38 23.05 49.52
N ARG A 51 -20.38 22.73 50.35
CA ARG A 51 -21.72 22.29 49.90
C ARG A 51 -22.57 23.39 49.27
N ARG A 52 -22.30 24.67 49.57
CA ARG A 52 -22.96 25.82 48.94
C ARG A 52 -22.29 26.23 47.63
N GLU A 53 -20.96 26.13 47.55
CA GLU A 53 -20.18 26.54 46.37
C GLU A 53 -20.15 25.48 45.25
N THR A 54 -20.37 24.19 45.57
CA THR A 54 -20.53 23.12 44.57
C THR A 54 -21.59 22.10 45.00
N PRO A 55 -22.82 22.13 44.46
CA PRO A 55 -23.83 21.11 44.76
C PRO A 55 -23.53 19.78 44.05
N GLY A 56 -24.03 18.68 44.61
CA GLY A 56 -23.96 17.33 44.02
C GLY A 56 -22.70 16.52 44.35
N LEU A 57 -22.41 15.49 43.55
CA LEU A 57 -21.34 14.50 43.79
C LEU A 57 -19.96 15.13 44.01
N MET A 58 -19.66 16.24 43.34
CA MET A 58 -18.37 16.95 43.48
C MET A 58 -18.14 17.56 44.88
N ALA A 59 -19.21 17.93 45.61
CA ALA A 59 -19.06 18.37 47.00
C ALA A 59 -18.60 17.21 47.90
N ASN A 60 -19.23 16.04 47.77
CA ASN A 60 -18.87 14.87 48.56
C ASN A 60 -17.44 14.38 48.24
N LEU A 61 -17.04 14.45 46.96
CA LEU A 61 -15.70 14.07 46.52
C LEU A 61 -14.62 15.04 47.05
N ARG A 62 -14.90 16.35 47.06
CA ARG A 62 -14.02 17.37 47.69
C ARG A 62 -13.92 17.23 49.20
N LEU A 63 -15.03 16.98 49.89
CA LEU A 63 -15.05 16.75 51.34
C LEU A 63 -14.27 15.47 51.70
N PHE A 64 -14.49 14.38 50.97
CA PHE A 64 -13.71 13.15 51.12
C PHE A 64 -12.21 13.40 50.91
N TRP A 65 -11.82 14.08 49.83
CA TRP A 65 -10.41 14.35 49.57
C TRP A 65 -9.77 15.22 50.66
N ALA A 66 -10.47 16.26 51.11
CA ALA A 66 -10.00 17.16 52.16
C ALA A 66 -9.83 16.46 53.52
N GLU A 67 -10.69 15.49 53.85
CA GLU A 67 -10.67 14.74 55.12
C GLU A 67 -9.84 13.45 55.07
N ALA A 68 -9.50 12.94 53.89
CA ALA A 68 -8.69 11.74 53.72
C ALA A 68 -7.24 11.96 54.22
N ASN A 69 -6.80 11.08 55.13
CA ASN A 69 -5.41 11.03 55.61
C ASN A 69 -4.45 10.69 54.45
N SER A 70 -3.17 11.06 54.56
CA SER A 70 -2.16 10.97 53.49
C SER A 70 -2.03 9.56 52.89
N LYS A 71 -2.11 8.51 53.73
CA LYS A 71 -2.09 7.11 53.30
C LYS A 71 -3.31 6.72 52.43
N VAL A 72 -4.49 7.25 52.73
CA VAL A 72 -5.72 7.00 51.95
C VAL A 72 -5.66 7.72 50.60
N ARG A 73 -5.19 8.96 50.58
CA ARG A 73 -4.93 9.71 49.34
C ARG A 73 -3.95 8.97 48.42
N ALA A 74 -2.85 8.46 48.97
CA ALA A 74 -1.88 7.66 48.21
C ALA A 74 -2.50 6.38 47.64
N GLY A 75 -3.29 5.65 48.43
CA GLY A 75 -4.00 4.44 47.96
C GLY A 75 -5.00 4.70 46.84
N VAL A 76 -5.78 5.79 46.94
CA VAL A 76 -6.74 6.20 45.88
C VAL A 76 -6.02 6.64 44.61
N MET A 77 -4.91 7.38 44.71
CA MET A 77 -4.11 7.77 43.54
C MET A 77 -3.46 6.55 42.85
N ALA A 78 -2.91 5.62 43.63
CA ALA A 78 -2.33 4.39 43.09
C ALA A 78 -3.38 3.49 42.41
N GLY A 79 -4.53 3.27 43.06
CA GLY A 79 -5.64 2.51 42.49
C GLY A 79 -6.22 3.16 41.22
N GLY A 80 -6.42 4.48 41.24
CA GLY A 80 -6.86 5.24 40.07
C GLY A 80 -5.88 5.15 38.90
N GLY A 81 -4.58 5.24 39.16
CA GLY A 81 -3.52 5.06 38.15
C GLY A 81 -3.57 3.68 37.47
N VAL A 82 -3.77 2.61 38.23
CA VAL A 82 -3.91 1.24 37.68
C VAL A 82 -5.17 1.11 36.83
N VAL A 83 -6.30 1.68 37.24
CA VAL A 83 -7.55 1.65 36.45
C VAL A 83 -7.39 2.42 35.13
N VAL A 84 -6.74 3.60 35.15
CA VAL A 84 -6.47 4.38 33.94
C VAL A 84 -5.51 3.64 33.00
N LEU A 85 -4.42 3.05 33.53
CA LEU A 85 -3.49 2.24 32.73
C LEU A 85 -4.17 0.99 32.15
N GLY A 86 -5.05 0.34 32.92
CA GLY A 86 -5.87 -0.79 32.44
C GLY A 86 -6.82 -0.39 31.31
N LEU A 87 -7.47 0.77 31.40
CA LEU A 87 -8.30 1.32 30.33
C LEU A 87 -7.48 1.68 29.08
N PHE A 88 -6.29 2.28 29.24
CA PHE A 88 -5.38 2.53 28.12
C PHE A 88 -4.87 1.24 27.47
N GLY A 89 -4.54 0.21 28.26
CA GLY A 89 -4.14 -1.10 27.75
C GLY A 89 -5.28 -1.80 27.01
N LEU A 90 -6.51 -1.72 27.52
CA LEU A 90 -7.71 -2.25 26.87
C LEU A 90 -8.04 -1.50 25.58
N LEU A 91 -7.92 -0.17 25.55
CA LEU A 91 -8.10 0.64 24.34
C LEU A 91 -7.01 0.34 23.30
N TYR A 92 -5.75 0.24 23.72
CA TYR A 92 -4.63 -0.16 22.86
C TYR A 92 -4.87 -1.56 22.25
N TRP A 93 -5.34 -2.51 23.06
CA TRP A 93 -5.68 -3.85 22.60
C TRP A 93 -6.92 -3.89 21.70
N LEU A 94 -7.94 -3.05 21.94
CA LEU A 94 -9.11 -2.95 21.06
C LEU A 94 -8.77 -2.30 19.70
N VAL A 95 -7.86 -1.32 19.68
CA VAL A 95 -7.46 -0.61 18.46
C VAL A 95 -6.46 -1.41 17.62
N LEU A 96 -5.61 -2.24 18.23
CA LEU A 96 -4.54 -2.98 17.53
C LEU A 96 -4.72 -4.50 17.51
N GLY A 97 -5.50 -5.07 18.42
CA GLY A 97 -5.81 -6.52 18.45
C GLY A 97 -6.87 -6.92 17.42
N GLY A 98 -7.56 -5.95 16.83
CA GLY A 98 -8.46 -6.10 15.69
C GLY A 98 -7.71 -6.24 14.37
N GLY A 99 -6.81 -7.21 14.25
CA GLY A 99 -6.34 -7.67 12.95
C GLY A 99 -7.54 -8.20 12.18
N GLU A 100 -8.03 -7.41 11.23
CA GLU A 100 -9.33 -7.61 10.59
C GLU A 100 -9.31 -8.92 9.79
N LYS A 101 -9.79 -9.99 10.42
CA LYS A 101 -10.13 -11.25 9.75
C LYS A 101 -11.39 -11.00 8.93
N VAL A 102 -11.22 -10.28 7.81
CA VAL A 102 -12.18 -10.18 6.71
C VAL A 102 -12.79 -11.55 6.52
N GLN A 103 -14.13 -11.62 6.46
CA GLN A 103 -14.84 -12.89 6.31
C GLN A 103 -14.49 -13.47 4.93
N LYS A 104 -13.44 -14.29 4.89
CA LYS A 104 -12.98 -14.96 3.68
C LYS A 104 -14.10 -15.86 3.17
N GLY A 105 -14.51 -15.64 1.92
CA GLY A 105 -15.45 -16.49 1.20
C GLY A 105 -14.84 -17.85 0.88
N GLU A 106 -15.27 -18.49 -0.19
CA GLU A 106 -14.57 -19.68 -0.69
C GLU A 106 -13.25 -19.28 -1.37
N GLU A 107 -12.22 -20.12 -1.24
CA GLU A 107 -10.92 -19.87 -1.88
C GLU A 107 -11.08 -19.82 -3.40
N PRO A 108 -10.63 -18.76 -4.10
CA PRO A 108 -10.73 -18.69 -5.55
C PRO A 108 -9.95 -19.83 -6.23
N VAL A 109 -10.69 -20.73 -6.90
CA VAL A 109 -10.10 -21.82 -7.71
C VAL A 109 -10.03 -21.46 -9.19
N ARG A 110 -10.98 -20.68 -9.72
CA ARG A 110 -11.08 -20.40 -11.16
C ARG A 110 -10.43 -19.09 -11.54
N LEU A 111 -9.51 -19.12 -12.50
CA LEU A 111 -8.94 -17.92 -13.10
C LEU A 111 -9.91 -17.34 -14.16
N THR A 112 -9.83 -16.03 -14.35
CA THR A 112 -10.61 -15.28 -15.34
C THR A 112 -9.72 -14.22 -16.00
N ASN A 113 -10.30 -13.37 -16.84
CA ASN A 113 -9.65 -12.17 -17.37
C ASN A 113 -9.68 -10.97 -16.39
N GLN A 114 -10.01 -11.20 -15.11
CA GLN A 114 -9.99 -10.20 -14.05
C GLN A 114 -9.05 -10.65 -12.91
N PRO A 115 -8.26 -9.74 -12.33
CA PRO A 115 -7.31 -10.05 -11.25
C PRO A 115 -8.00 -10.59 -10.01
N ILE A 116 -7.55 -11.76 -9.55
CA ILE A 116 -7.86 -12.26 -8.21
C ILE A 116 -6.93 -11.54 -7.24
N ASN A 117 -7.47 -10.56 -6.50
CA ASN A 117 -6.69 -9.71 -5.58
C ASN A 117 -6.20 -10.45 -4.31
N ASP A 118 -6.77 -11.62 -4.02
CA ASP A 118 -6.33 -12.49 -2.92
C ASP A 118 -4.88 -12.94 -3.10
N SER A 119 -4.17 -13.14 -1.98
CA SER A 119 -2.83 -13.70 -1.97
C SER A 119 -2.80 -15.16 -1.51
N PHE A 120 -1.88 -15.94 -2.08
CA PHE A 120 -1.73 -17.39 -1.86
C PHE A 120 -0.25 -17.72 -1.60
N GLY A 121 0.02 -18.70 -0.75
CA GLY A 121 1.38 -19.11 -0.38
C GLY A 121 1.55 -19.30 1.14
N LEU A 122 2.73 -18.99 1.69
CA LEU A 122 3.06 -19.11 3.11
C LEU A 122 3.56 -17.78 3.69
N GLY A 123 3.02 -17.35 4.83
CA GLY A 123 3.45 -16.14 5.53
C GLY A 123 2.28 -15.37 6.18
N ASP A 124 2.60 -14.33 6.94
CA ASP A 124 1.60 -13.54 7.69
C ASP A 124 0.67 -12.72 6.77
N ASP A 125 1.20 -12.17 5.68
CA ASP A 125 0.46 -11.33 4.72
C ASP A 125 -0.24 -12.12 3.59
N VAL A 126 -0.67 -13.35 3.88
CA VAL A 126 -1.27 -14.28 2.89
C VAL A 126 -2.77 -14.50 3.16
N THR A 127 -3.62 -14.28 2.15
CA THR A 127 -5.06 -14.55 2.23
C THR A 127 -5.34 -16.04 2.37
N TRP A 128 -4.64 -16.89 1.62
CA TRP A 128 -4.86 -18.34 1.57
C TRP A 128 -3.55 -19.11 1.83
N ASN A 129 -3.43 -19.67 3.02
CA ASN A 129 -2.26 -20.45 3.41
C ASN A 129 -2.17 -21.76 2.60
N ARG A 130 -1.19 -21.82 1.73
CA ARG A 130 -0.88 -22.88 0.78
C ARG A 130 0.65 -23.05 0.75
N PRO A 131 1.24 -23.79 1.71
CA PRO A 131 2.70 -23.87 1.83
C PRO A 131 3.36 -24.61 0.67
N ASP A 132 2.68 -25.65 0.17
CA ASP A 132 3.08 -26.57 -0.89
C ASP A 132 2.83 -25.97 -2.27
N MET A 133 1.58 -25.99 -2.72
CA MET A 133 1.20 -25.50 -4.04
C MET A 133 -0.14 -24.77 -4.04
N LYS A 134 -0.32 -23.87 -5.02
CA LYS A 134 -1.61 -23.28 -5.37
C LYS A 134 -2.02 -23.73 -6.78
N VAL A 135 -3.13 -24.46 -6.84
CA VAL A 135 -3.79 -24.88 -8.08
C VAL A 135 -4.89 -23.89 -8.43
N PHE A 136 -4.94 -23.51 -9.70
CA PHE A 136 -6.06 -22.84 -10.35
C PHE A 136 -6.59 -23.65 -11.52
N GLU A 137 -7.87 -23.47 -11.83
CA GLU A 137 -8.56 -24.02 -13.00
C GLU A 137 -8.92 -22.91 -13.98
N TRP A 138 -8.82 -23.19 -15.28
CA TRP A 138 -9.24 -22.26 -16.33
C TRP A 138 -9.75 -22.99 -17.58
N GLU A 139 -10.94 -22.61 -18.06
CA GLU A 139 -11.55 -23.25 -19.21
C GLU A 139 -11.16 -22.57 -20.53
N PHE A 140 -10.44 -23.30 -21.39
CA PHE A 140 -10.00 -22.76 -22.68
C PHE A 140 -11.06 -22.97 -23.78
N ILE A 141 -12.00 -22.03 -23.85
CA ILE A 141 -12.95 -21.91 -24.96
C ILE A 141 -12.40 -20.89 -25.98
N ALA A 142 -11.97 -21.33 -27.16
CA ALA A 142 -11.58 -20.45 -28.27
C ALA A 142 -11.94 -21.09 -29.62
N ALA A 143 -12.38 -20.28 -30.58
CA ALA A 143 -12.64 -20.74 -31.93
C ALA A 143 -11.34 -21.16 -32.64
N THR A 144 -10.34 -20.28 -32.61
CA THR A 144 -9.01 -20.42 -33.23
C THR A 144 -7.92 -20.78 -32.20
N ARG A 145 -6.67 -20.94 -32.66
CA ARG A 145 -5.46 -20.93 -31.82
C ARG A 145 -5.38 -19.62 -31.02
N ALA A 146 -4.92 -19.71 -29.78
CA ALA A 146 -4.69 -18.56 -28.92
C ALA A 146 -3.48 -18.81 -28.02
N VAL A 147 -2.78 -17.73 -27.69
CA VAL A 147 -1.77 -17.69 -26.62
C VAL A 147 -2.48 -17.32 -25.33
N VAL A 148 -2.03 -17.92 -24.22
CA VAL A 148 -2.49 -17.54 -22.89
C VAL A 148 -1.33 -16.91 -22.14
N ILE A 149 -1.60 -15.77 -21.52
CA ILE A 149 -0.61 -15.03 -20.73
C ILE A 149 -1.12 -15.03 -19.30
N LEU A 150 -0.37 -15.68 -18.42
CA LEU A 150 -0.61 -15.70 -16.99
C LEU A 150 0.02 -14.45 -16.38
N HIS A 151 -0.82 -13.59 -15.84
CA HIS A 151 -0.43 -12.37 -15.14
C HIS A 151 -0.51 -12.61 -13.64
N TYR A 152 0.51 -12.19 -12.90
CA TYR A 152 0.58 -12.37 -11.45
C TYR A 152 1.60 -11.41 -10.82
N GLN A 153 1.59 -11.31 -9.49
CA GLN A 153 2.67 -10.73 -8.71
C GLN A 153 3.25 -11.78 -7.74
N ALA A 154 4.51 -11.60 -7.33
CA ALA A 154 5.17 -12.51 -6.41
C ALA A 154 6.20 -11.83 -5.49
N GLN A 155 6.39 -12.38 -4.29
CA GLN A 155 7.30 -11.90 -3.25
C GLN A 155 7.71 -13.05 -2.33
N GLY A 156 8.88 -12.93 -1.70
CA GLY A 156 9.47 -13.99 -0.88
C GLY A 156 10.15 -15.09 -1.70
N ILE A 157 10.35 -14.86 -3.00
CA ILE A 157 10.75 -15.93 -3.92
C ILE A 157 12.27 -16.05 -3.98
N SER A 158 12.79 -17.20 -3.56
CA SER A 158 14.16 -17.60 -3.78
C SER A 158 14.39 -18.10 -5.21
N LYS A 159 15.65 -18.10 -5.63
CA LYS A 159 16.03 -18.60 -6.96
C LYS A 159 15.60 -20.06 -7.15
N ASP A 160 14.89 -20.34 -8.24
CA ASP A 160 14.42 -21.68 -8.62
C ASP A 160 13.43 -22.32 -7.62
N GLU A 161 12.81 -21.54 -6.72
CA GLU A 161 11.89 -22.06 -5.70
C GLU A 161 10.52 -22.48 -6.24
N ILE A 162 9.83 -21.56 -6.93
CA ILE A 162 8.48 -21.83 -7.47
C ILE A 162 8.56 -22.14 -8.96
N VAL A 163 8.02 -23.31 -9.32
CA VAL A 163 7.78 -23.73 -10.70
C VAL A 163 6.32 -23.43 -11.05
N VAL A 164 6.08 -22.98 -12.28
CA VAL A 164 4.73 -22.86 -12.83
C VAL A 164 4.54 -23.97 -13.85
N SER A 165 3.55 -24.83 -13.63
CA SER A 165 3.19 -25.92 -14.54
C SER A 165 1.75 -25.80 -15.02
N VAL A 166 1.51 -26.28 -16.24
CA VAL A 166 0.19 -26.31 -16.88
C VAL A 166 -0.10 -27.74 -17.28
N ASN A 167 -1.22 -28.27 -16.79
CA ASN A 167 -1.64 -29.65 -17.04
C ASN A 167 -0.58 -30.73 -16.70
N GLY A 168 0.35 -30.42 -15.78
CA GLY A 168 1.46 -31.28 -15.37
C GLY A 168 2.75 -31.12 -16.18
N VAL A 169 2.85 -30.09 -17.04
CA VAL A 169 4.08 -29.75 -17.79
C VAL A 169 4.60 -28.39 -17.34
N ASP A 170 5.87 -28.32 -16.97
CA ASP A 170 6.53 -27.08 -16.57
C ASP A 170 6.58 -26.08 -17.73
N VAL A 171 6.02 -24.89 -17.52
CA VAL A 171 6.01 -23.79 -18.50
C VAL A 171 6.95 -22.64 -18.11
N GLY A 172 7.36 -22.57 -16.85
CA GLY A 172 8.32 -21.57 -16.38
C GLY A 172 8.60 -21.65 -14.89
N LYS A 173 9.32 -20.63 -14.39
CA LYS A 173 9.62 -20.45 -12.97
C LYS A 173 9.32 -19.03 -12.57
N VAL A 174 8.89 -18.83 -11.32
CA VAL A 174 8.74 -17.48 -10.78
C VAL A 174 10.15 -16.88 -10.58
N PRO A 175 10.45 -15.69 -11.14
CA PRO A 175 11.76 -15.07 -10.96
C PRO A 175 11.94 -14.62 -9.50
N PRO A 176 13.16 -14.74 -8.94
CA PRO A 176 13.42 -14.37 -7.56
C PRO A 176 13.17 -12.89 -7.28
N ASP A 177 13.09 -12.58 -5.99
CA ASP A 177 12.87 -11.23 -5.50
C ASP A 177 14.00 -10.25 -5.88
N THR A 178 13.57 -9.03 -6.16
CA THR A 178 14.38 -7.82 -6.35
C THR A 178 13.88 -6.73 -5.38
N LEU A 179 14.53 -5.56 -5.36
CA LEU A 179 14.12 -4.43 -4.52
C LEU A 179 12.69 -3.89 -4.79
N ALA A 180 12.08 -4.22 -5.95
CA ALA A 180 10.76 -3.73 -6.36
C ALA A 180 9.70 -4.84 -6.51
N SER A 181 9.89 -6.02 -5.91
CA SER A 181 9.03 -7.20 -6.15
C SER A 181 7.56 -6.98 -5.82
N GLN A 182 7.26 -6.21 -4.77
CA GLN A 182 5.89 -5.94 -4.33
C GLN A 182 5.07 -5.15 -5.36
N GLU A 183 5.72 -4.32 -6.18
CA GLU A 183 5.04 -3.49 -7.18
C GLU A 183 5.10 -4.09 -8.60
N ARG A 184 6.13 -4.90 -8.87
CA ARG A 184 6.36 -5.57 -10.15
C ARG A 184 5.21 -6.48 -10.55
N SER A 185 4.69 -6.30 -11.76
CA SER A 185 3.86 -7.30 -12.43
C SER A 185 4.75 -8.33 -13.13
N LEU A 186 4.28 -9.58 -13.17
CA LEU A 186 4.96 -10.70 -13.83
C LEU A 186 4.02 -11.33 -14.86
N GLU A 187 4.58 -11.59 -16.03
CA GLU A 187 3.91 -12.27 -17.13
C GLU A 187 4.61 -13.61 -17.39
N LEU A 188 3.82 -14.67 -17.58
CA LEU A 188 4.30 -15.95 -18.07
C LEU A 188 3.43 -16.41 -19.24
N MET A 189 4.07 -16.59 -20.40
CA MET A 189 3.41 -17.17 -21.57
C MET A 189 3.18 -18.67 -21.35
N ILE A 190 1.95 -19.11 -21.59
CA ILE A 190 1.58 -20.53 -21.65
C ILE A 190 1.48 -20.91 -23.14
N PRO A 191 2.36 -21.80 -23.66
CA PRO A 191 2.34 -22.19 -25.07
C PRO A 191 1.03 -22.90 -25.46
N PRO A 192 0.46 -22.64 -26.65
CA PRO A 192 -0.81 -23.25 -27.07
C PRO A 192 -0.81 -24.79 -27.05
N GLN A 193 0.36 -25.42 -27.21
CA GLN A 193 0.55 -26.87 -27.20
C GLN A 193 0.31 -27.51 -25.83
N GLN A 194 0.39 -26.73 -24.74
CA GLN A 194 0.13 -27.21 -23.37
C GLN A 194 -1.34 -27.05 -22.96
N LEU A 195 -2.16 -26.39 -23.78
CA LEU A 195 -3.56 -26.10 -23.49
C LEU A 195 -4.50 -27.16 -24.09
N ARG A 196 -5.48 -27.59 -23.28
CA ARG A 196 -6.58 -28.45 -23.70
C ARG A 196 -7.79 -27.58 -24.02
N LYS A 197 -8.29 -27.67 -25.25
CA LYS A 197 -9.44 -26.90 -25.75
C LYS A 197 -10.76 -27.56 -25.34
N GLY A 198 -11.65 -26.79 -24.72
CA GLY A 198 -12.94 -27.28 -24.21
C GLY A 198 -12.85 -28.14 -22.94
N GLU A 199 -11.68 -28.20 -22.30
CA GLU A 199 -11.48 -28.82 -20.99
C GLU A 199 -10.97 -27.77 -19.98
N PRO A 200 -11.21 -27.96 -18.66
CA PRO A 200 -10.51 -27.23 -17.62
C PRO A 200 -9.01 -27.52 -17.64
N ASN A 201 -8.22 -26.48 -17.85
CA ASN A 201 -6.76 -26.51 -17.73
C ASN A 201 -6.39 -26.22 -16.28
N ARG A 202 -5.39 -26.95 -15.76
CA ARG A 202 -4.88 -26.73 -14.41
C ARG A 202 -3.56 -25.96 -14.47
N ILE A 203 -3.54 -24.77 -13.91
CA ILE A 203 -2.35 -23.93 -13.75
C ILE A 203 -1.91 -24.06 -12.29
N ILE A 204 -0.66 -24.46 -12.05
CA ILE A 204 -0.14 -24.77 -10.72
C ILE A 204 1.09 -23.91 -10.46
N PHE A 205 1.10 -23.21 -9.33
CA PHE A 205 2.30 -22.65 -8.72
C PHE A 205 2.75 -23.63 -7.64
N ASP A 206 3.90 -24.27 -7.86
CA ASP A 206 4.42 -25.39 -7.06
C ASP A 206 5.71 -24.97 -6.36
N ASN A 207 5.75 -24.99 -5.03
CA ASN A 207 6.95 -24.64 -4.27
C ASN A 207 7.82 -25.89 -4.07
N THR A 208 8.93 -25.95 -4.80
CA THR A 208 9.83 -27.11 -4.79
C THR A 208 10.65 -27.29 -3.51
N ARG A 209 10.50 -26.38 -2.53
CA ARG A 209 11.24 -26.38 -1.25
C ARG A 209 10.35 -26.61 -0.04
N ASN A 210 9.09 -26.23 -0.13
CA ASN A 210 8.12 -26.29 0.96
C ASN A 210 7.01 -27.27 0.58
N PRO A 211 6.67 -28.29 1.39
CA PRO A 211 7.44 -28.84 2.51
C PRO A 211 8.71 -29.60 2.03
N PRO A 212 9.71 -29.83 2.90
CA PRO A 212 9.74 -29.61 4.34
C PRO A 212 10.25 -28.23 4.78
N GLY A 213 10.57 -27.33 3.84
CA GLY A 213 10.86 -25.93 4.17
C GLY A 213 9.64 -25.18 4.70
N GLU A 214 9.90 -24.05 5.35
CA GLU A 214 8.91 -23.11 5.88
C GLU A 214 9.21 -21.67 5.41
N ASP A 215 9.98 -21.50 4.33
CA ASP A 215 10.35 -20.20 3.79
C ASP A 215 9.09 -19.46 3.27
N PRO A 216 8.83 -18.20 3.68
CA PRO A 216 7.59 -17.51 3.32
C PRO A 216 7.60 -17.08 1.85
N TRP A 217 6.55 -17.44 1.12
CA TRP A 217 6.37 -17.12 -0.30
C TRP A 217 4.94 -16.62 -0.55
N ARG A 218 4.76 -15.73 -1.52
CA ARG A 218 3.45 -15.18 -1.85
C ARG A 218 3.29 -14.94 -3.35
N ILE A 219 2.14 -15.34 -3.88
CA ILE A 219 1.61 -14.89 -5.18
C ILE A 219 0.26 -14.19 -4.99
N TRP A 220 -0.06 -13.19 -5.82
CA TRP A 220 -1.34 -12.47 -5.77
C TRP A 220 -1.63 -11.74 -7.09
N ASN A 221 -2.80 -11.09 -7.21
CA ASN A 221 -3.25 -10.41 -8.43
C ASN A 221 -3.20 -11.33 -9.66
N VAL A 222 -3.60 -12.59 -9.48
CA VAL A 222 -3.45 -13.63 -10.51
C VAL A 222 -4.63 -13.60 -11.47
N TRP A 223 -4.36 -13.55 -12.77
CA TRP A 223 -5.36 -13.67 -13.84
C TRP A 223 -4.76 -14.18 -15.14
N VAL A 224 -5.62 -14.51 -16.11
CA VAL A 224 -5.19 -15.01 -17.42
C VAL A 224 -5.79 -14.20 -18.56
N GLU A 225 -4.94 -13.80 -19.47
CA GLU A 225 -5.31 -13.16 -20.72
C GLU A 225 -5.31 -14.18 -21.87
N ARG A 226 -6.22 -14.03 -22.82
CA ARG A 226 -6.34 -14.87 -24.02
C ARG A 226 -6.11 -14.00 -25.26
N ALA A 227 -4.94 -14.11 -25.87
CA ALA A 227 -4.64 -13.45 -27.14
C ALA A 227 -4.95 -14.40 -28.30
N LEU A 228 -5.96 -14.09 -29.11
CA LEU A 228 -6.26 -14.87 -30.32
C LEU A 228 -5.15 -14.69 -31.35
N LEU A 229 -4.70 -15.78 -31.96
CA LEU A 229 -3.71 -15.75 -33.04
C LEU A 229 -4.42 -15.69 -34.40
N PRO A 230 -3.89 -14.94 -35.38
CA PRO A 230 -4.35 -15.03 -36.76
C PRO A 230 -4.08 -16.42 -37.35
N GLU A 231 -4.99 -16.89 -38.20
CA GLU A 231 -4.91 -18.20 -38.89
C GLU A 231 -5.03 -18.09 -40.41
N ASP A 232 -5.60 -16.99 -40.89
CA ASP A 232 -5.84 -16.66 -42.29
C ASP A 232 -4.65 -15.95 -42.96
N LEU A 233 -3.71 -15.41 -42.15
CA LEU A 233 -2.53 -14.71 -42.64
C LEU A 233 -1.41 -15.67 -43.03
N SER A 234 -0.84 -15.47 -44.21
CA SER A 234 0.37 -16.18 -44.66
C SER A 234 1.62 -15.77 -43.88
N THR A 235 2.63 -16.64 -43.84
CA THR A 235 3.93 -16.41 -43.19
C THR A 235 4.56 -15.06 -43.57
N GLN A 236 4.48 -14.67 -44.83
CA GLN A 236 5.01 -13.37 -45.30
C GLN A 236 4.20 -12.17 -44.77
N GLN A 237 2.87 -12.29 -44.68
CA GLN A 237 2.03 -11.25 -44.10
C GLN A 237 2.25 -11.10 -42.59
N LEU A 238 2.43 -12.22 -41.86
CA LEU A 238 2.79 -12.19 -40.45
C LEU A 238 4.11 -11.45 -40.21
N LEU A 239 5.15 -11.77 -40.99
CA LEU A 239 6.45 -11.06 -40.93
C LEU A 239 6.32 -9.57 -41.28
N GLN A 240 5.54 -9.22 -42.30
CA GLN A 240 5.33 -7.83 -42.70
C GLN A 240 4.61 -7.04 -41.61
N GLN A 241 3.45 -7.51 -41.13
CA GLN A 241 2.66 -6.83 -40.11
C GLN A 241 3.44 -6.72 -38.79
N ALA A 242 4.13 -7.78 -38.38
CA ALA A 242 5.02 -7.72 -37.22
C ALA A 242 6.14 -6.68 -37.39
N GLY A 243 6.75 -6.62 -38.57
CA GLY A 243 7.76 -5.61 -38.89
C GLY A 243 7.23 -4.17 -38.90
N GLU A 244 5.98 -3.95 -39.29
CA GLU A 244 5.30 -2.65 -39.26
C GLU A 244 4.96 -2.23 -37.82
N SER A 245 4.33 -3.11 -37.04
CA SER A 245 4.03 -2.86 -35.62
C SER A 245 5.30 -2.70 -34.78
N PHE A 246 6.37 -3.46 -35.05
CA PHE A 246 7.65 -3.29 -34.37
C PHE A 246 8.30 -1.93 -34.66
N LYS A 247 8.27 -1.46 -35.92
CA LYS A 247 8.74 -0.12 -36.30
C LYS A 247 7.92 0.99 -35.64
N LYS A 248 6.59 0.84 -35.57
CA LYS A 248 5.68 1.74 -34.84
C LYS A 248 6.03 1.78 -33.36
N GLY A 249 6.24 0.61 -32.74
CA GLY A 249 6.65 0.46 -31.35
C GLY A 249 7.96 1.19 -31.06
N ARG A 250 8.99 0.97 -31.88
CA ARG A 250 10.27 1.68 -31.79
C ARG A 250 10.11 3.19 -31.89
N LYS A 251 9.39 3.70 -32.89
CA LYS A 251 9.16 5.15 -33.06
C LYS A 251 8.53 5.77 -31.80
N ASN A 252 7.52 5.11 -31.24
CA ASN A 252 6.83 5.60 -30.05
C ASN A 252 7.72 5.52 -28.80
N PHE A 253 8.53 4.48 -28.66
CA PHE A 253 9.48 4.30 -27.55
C PHE A 253 10.63 5.32 -27.60
N GLU A 254 11.12 5.63 -28.80
CA GLU A 254 12.20 6.59 -29.06
C GLU A 254 11.72 8.06 -28.97
N THR A 255 10.40 8.31 -28.89
CA THR A 255 9.81 9.66 -28.77
C THR A 255 8.87 9.83 -27.56
N PRO A 256 9.34 9.55 -26.32
CA PRO A 256 8.47 9.51 -25.13
C PRO A 256 7.87 10.88 -24.76
N ASP A 257 8.57 11.98 -25.05
CA ASP A 257 8.20 13.33 -24.57
C ASP A 257 7.09 14.00 -25.39
N ILE A 258 6.69 13.41 -26.52
CA ILE A 258 5.67 13.99 -27.43
C ILE A 258 4.24 13.71 -26.92
N GLY A 259 4.06 12.68 -26.10
CA GLY A 259 2.78 12.39 -25.47
C GLY A 259 2.90 11.31 -24.41
N ALA A 260 2.26 11.53 -23.27
CA ALA A 260 2.23 10.59 -22.13
C ALA A 260 1.96 9.14 -22.58
N ARG A 261 0.99 8.96 -23.48
CA ARG A 261 0.57 7.66 -24.01
C ARG A 261 1.58 6.95 -24.93
N ASN A 262 2.64 7.61 -25.39
CA ASN A 262 3.59 7.02 -26.35
C ASN A 262 4.28 5.76 -25.82
N ARG A 263 4.57 5.67 -24.51
CA ARG A 263 5.15 4.45 -23.92
C ARG A 263 4.16 3.27 -23.94
N TYR A 264 2.89 3.54 -23.65
CA TYR A 264 1.82 2.54 -23.71
C TYR A 264 1.60 2.06 -25.16
N GLU A 265 1.49 2.98 -26.11
CA GLU A 265 1.39 2.71 -27.54
C GLU A 265 2.61 1.96 -28.08
N ALA A 266 3.80 2.20 -27.53
CA ALA A 266 5.03 1.48 -27.86
C ALA A 266 4.96 0.02 -27.41
N TRP A 267 4.67 -0.22 -26.12
CA TRP A 267 4.46 -1.56 -25.57
C TRP A 267 3.41 -2.33 -26.37
N LYS A 268 2.25 -1.71 -26.65
CA LYS A 268 1.15 -2.33 -27.41
C LYS A 268 1.59 -2.75 -28.81
N SER A 269 2.37 -1.91 -29.49
CA SER A 269 2.86 -2.20 -30.85
C SER A 269 3.98 -3.27 -30.86
N PHE A 270 4.82 -3.35 -29.82
CA PHE A 270 5.78 -4.46 -29.65
C PHE A 270 5.06 -5.78 -29.33
N ARG A 271 4.04 -5.73 -28.48
CA ARG A 271 3.19 -6.86 -28.12
C ARG A 271 2.44 -7.43 -29.33
N GLU A 272 1.86 -6.56 -30.16
CA GLU A 272 1.23 -6.94 -31.42
C GLU A 272 2.23 -7.63 -32.36
N ALA A 273 3.44 -7.07 -32.52
CA ALA A 273 4.48 -7.67 -33.34
C ALA A 273 4.90 -9.06 -32.84
N TRP A 274 5.06 -9.23 -31.52
CA TRP A 274 5.35 -10.53 -30.91
C TRP A 274 4.23 -11.55 -31.13
N LEU A 275 2.95 -11.18 -30.91
CA LEU A 275 1.81 -12.08 -31.12
C LEU A 275 1.64 -12.51 -32.59
N MET A 276 1.90 -11.62 -33.56
CA MET A 276 1.94 -11.98 -34.99
C MET A 276 3.03 -13.02 -35.29
N LEU A 277 4.19 -12.91 -34.65
CA LEU A 277 5.29 -13.86 -34.78
C LEU A 277 5.10 -15.13 -33.93
N GLU A 278 4.20 -15.11 -32.96
CA GLU A 278 3.77 -16.32 -32.26
C GLU A 278 2.88 -17.19 -33.16
N ALA A 279 2.06 -16.59 -34.04
CA ALA A 279 1.33 -17.32 -35.06
C ALA A 279 2.23 -17.95 -36.16
N HIS A 280 3.45 -17.42 -36.34
CA HIS A 280 4.44 -17.90 -37.32
C HIS A 280 4.96 -19.30 -36.94
N PRO A 281 5.12 -20.22 -37.91
CA PRO A 281 5.66 -21.57 -37.68
C PRO A 281 7.13 -21.53 -37.25
N ASP A 282 7.62 -22.60 -36.62
CA ASP A 282 9.03 -22.72 -36.25
C ASP A 282 9.94 -22.94 -37.48
N PRO A 283 11.19 -22.45 -37.48
CA PRO A 283 11.82 -21.68 -36.41
C PRO A 283 11.34 -20.22 -36.36
N LYS A 284 11.26 -19.67 -35.15
CA LYS A 284 10.94 -18.25 -34.93
C LYS A 284 12.07 -17.34 -35.49
N PRO A 285 11.74 -16.23 -36.18
CA PRO A 285 12.73 -15.28 -36.70
C PRO A 285 13.31 -14.41 -35.58
N ASP A 286 14.50 -13.81 -35.78
CA ASP A 286 15.17 -12.95 -34.78
C ASP A 286 14.27 -11.80 -34.25
N LEU A 287 13.41 -11.26 -35.12
CA LEU A 287 12.43 -10.23 -34.77
C LEU A 287 11.46 -10.64 -33.66
N TYR A 288 11.20 -11.94 -33.49
CA TYR A 288 10.37 -12.48 -32.40
C TYR A 288 11.00 -12.18 -31.04
N PHE A 289 12.30 -12.48 -30.89
CA PHE A 289 13.05 -12.25 -29.66
C PHE A 289 13.29 -10.75 -29.44
N GLU A 290 13.55 -9.97 -30.50
CA GLU A 290 13.66 -8.50 -30.37
C GLU A 290 12.33 -7.87 -29.94
N ALA A 291 11.20 -8.29 -30.51
CA ALA A 291 9.87 -7.82 -30.11
C ALA A 291 9.57 -8.16 -28.64
N GLN A 292 9.88 -9.38 -28.20
CA GLN A 292 9.68 -9.81 -26.81
C GLN A 292 10.52 -8.97 -25.82
N GLU A 293 11.81 -8.75 -26.08
CA GLU A 293 12.68 -7.98 -25.18
C GLU A 293 12.35 -6.47 -25.19
N ARG A 294 11.94 -5.93 -26.35
CA ARG A 294 11.45 -4.54 -26.44
C ARG A 294 10.11 -4.34 -25.71
N MET A 295 9.19 -5.30 -25.82
CA MET A 295 7.94 -5.32 -25.04
C MET A 295 8.24 -5.34 -23.54
N ARG A 296 9.14 -6.23 -23.09
CA ARG A 296 9.57 -6.33 -21.69
C ARG A 296 10.21 -5.03 -21.18
N THR A 297 11.06 -4.41 -21.99
CA THR A 297 11.69 -3.12 -21.66
C THR A 297 10.63 -2.01 -21.54
N ALA A 298 9.66 -1.98 -22.46
CA ALA A 298 8.56 -1.03 -22.40
C ALA A 298 7.67 -1.25 -21.16
N GLN A 299 7.38 -2.51 -20.79
CA GLN A 299 6.63 -2.83 -19.57
C GLN A 299 7.32 -2.29 -18.31
N GLN A 300 8.64 -2.44 -18.18
CA GLN A 300 9.38 -1.90 -17.03
C GLN A 300 9.28 -0.37 -16.94
N GLU A 301 9.29 0.32 -18.08
CA GLU A 301 9.09 1.78 -18.11
C GLU A 301 7.64 2.19 -17.80
N LEU A 302 6.65 1.36 -18.13
CA LEU A 302 5.25 1.53 -17.74
C LEU A 302 5.06 1.33 -16.24
N ASP A 303 5.59 0.23 -15.67
CA ASP A 303 5.55 -0.08 -14.24
C ASP A 303 6.16 1.06 -13.41
N ARG A 304 7.36 1.53 -13.78
CA ARG A 304 8.02 2.70 -13.17
C ARG A 304 7.15 3.95 -13.20
N THR A 305 6.45 4.19 -14.31
CA THR A 305 5.55 5.34 -14.44
C THR A 305 4.32 5.19 -13.55
N CYS A 306 3.75 3.98 -13.48
CA CYS A 306 2.62 3.65 -12.62
C CYS A 306 2.93 3.88 -11.13
N SER A 307 4.02 3.28 -10.64
CA SER A 307 4.46 3.43 -9.24
C SER A 307 4.70 4.90 -8.88
N LYS A 308 5.36 5.66 -9.76
CA LYS A 308 5.57 7.10 -9.55
C LYS A 308 4.24 7.85 -9.40
N LEU A 309 3.28 7.61 -10.29
CA LEU A 309 1.98 8.31 -10.25
C LEU A 309 1.17 7.92 -9.01
N LEU A 310 1.20 6.65 -8.60
CA LEU A 310 0.58 6.19 -7.35
C LEU A 310 1.18 6.90 -6.12
N LEU A 311 2.51 6.98 -6.03
CA LEU A 311 3.19 7.70 -4.94
C LEU A 311 2.86 9.21 -4.93
N GLU A 312 2.66 9.83 -6.10
CA GLU A 312 2.17 11.21 -6.19
C GLU A 312 0.73 11.36 -5.68
N VAL A 313 -0.17 10.41 -5.98
CA VAL A 313 -1.54 10.38 -5.45
C VAL A 313 -1.54 10.27 -3.93
N GLU A 314 -0.76 9.34 -3.36
CA GLU A 314 -0.61 9.18 -1.91
C GLU A 314 -0.04 10.44 -1.26
N GLY A 315 0.98 11.03 -1.87
CA GLY A 315 1.57 12.30 -1.43
C GLY A 315 0.55 13.44 -1.40
N TYR A 316 -0.26 13.61 -2.46
CA TYR A 316 -1.29 14.64 -2.49
C TYR A 316 -2.44 14.36 -1.51
N TYR A 317 -2.87 13.11 -1.34
CA TYR A 317 -3.92 12.75 -0.39
C TYR A 317 -3.50 13.05 1.05
N ASN A 318 -2.29 12.62 1.44
CA ASN A 318 -1.73 12.85 2.78
C ASN A 318 -1.48 14.35 3.09
N GLN A 319 -1.31 15.18 2.07
CA GLN A 319 -1.21 16.65 2.18
C GLN A 319 -2.59 17.36 2.21
N GLY A 320 -3.70 16.62 2.16
CA GLY A 320 -5.06 17.19 2.06
C GLY A 320 -5.37 17.83 0.69
N HIS A 321 -4.57 17.53 -0.34
CA HIS A 321 -4.72 18.05 -1.69
C HIS A 321 -5.59 17.13 -2.57
N TYR A 322 -6.77 16.75 -2.06
CA TYR A 322 -7.67 15.76 -2.68
C TYR A 322 -7.97 16.02 -4.17
N LYS A 323 -8.18 17.28 -4.57
CA LYS A 323 -8.40 17.63 -5.99
C LYS A 323 -7.18 17.31 -6.89
N LYS A 324 -5.95 17.42 -6.37
CA LYS A 324 -4.75 17.03 -7.12
C LYS A 324 -4.63 15.50 -7.20
N ALA A 325 -4.90 14.80 -6.09
CA ALA A 325 -4.93 13.33 -6.06
C ALA A 325 -5.92 12.77 -7.11
N ALA A 326 -7.15 13.30 -7.15
CA ALA A 326 -8.16 12.91 -8.15
C ALA A 326 -7.71 13.21 -9.60
N LEU A 327 -7.14 14.40 -9.85
CA LEU A 327 -6.61 14.74 -11.18
C LEU A 327 -5.43 13.87 -11.62
N THR A 328 -4.56 13.44 -10.69
CA THR A 328 -3.49 12.49 -10.99
C THR A 328 -4.05 11.11 -11.33
N LEU A 329 -5.10 10.65 -10.64
CA LEU A 329 -5.81 9.40 -10.96
C LEU A 329 -6.51 9.46 -12.34
N ASP A 330 -7.13 10.59 -12.68
CA ASP A 330 -7.70 10.79 -14.02
C ASP A 330 -6.59 10.78 -15.10
N HIS A 331 -5.44 11.42 -14.84
CA HIS A 331 -4.28 11.39 -15.74
C HIS A 331 -3.67 9.98 -15.87
N MET A 332 -3.68 9.16 -14.81
CA MET A 332 -3.27 7.75 -14.90
C MET A 332 -4.17 6.98 -15.87
N ARG A 333 -5.49 7.16 -15.83
CA ARG A 333 -6.41 6.52 -16.78
C ARG A 333 -6.17 7.00 -18.22
N ASP A 334 -5.86 8.27 -18.42
CA ASP A 334 -5.56 8.79 -19.77
C ASP A 334 -4.21 8.28 -20.32
N TYR A 335 -3.28 7.92 -19.42
CA TYR A 335 -2.00 7.26 -19.73
C TYR A 335 -2.18 5.76 -20.02
N PHE A 336 -3.00 5.08 -19.21
CA PHE A 336 -3.30 3.64 -19.23
C PHE A 336 -4.79 3.44 -19.55
N PRO A 337 -5.20 3.57 -20.83
CA PRO A 337 -6.61 3.65 -21.22
C PRO A 337 -7.35 2.31 -21.20
N GLU A 338 -6.64 1.19 -21.15
CA GLU A 338 -7.17 -0.16 -21.24
C GLU A 338 -6.72 -1.00 -20.04
N TYR A 339 -7.52 -2.02 -19.69
CA TYR A 339 -7.24 -2.96 -18.60
C TYR A 339 -6.27 -4.08 -18.99
N ASP A 340 -5.59 -3.95 -20.13
CA ASP A 340 -4.45 -4.81 -20.51
C ASP A 340 -3.18 -4.47 -19.71
N GLN A 341 -3.24 -3.42 -18.88
CA GLN A 341 -2.21 -2.98 -17.95
C GLN A 341 -2.73 -2.94 -16.50
N PRO A 342 -2.03 -3.53 -15.51
CA PRO A 342 -2.45 -3.52 -14.11
C PRO A 342 -2.64 -2.11 -13.51
N CYS A 343 -2.02 -1.09 -14.12
CA CYS A 343 -2.06 0.27 -13.60
C CYS A 343 -3.46 0.90 -13.62
N ALA A 344 -4.29 0.58 -14.62
CA ALA A 344 -5.66 1.09 -14.71
C ALA A 344 -6.49 0.64 -13.50
N THR A 345 -6.50 -0.67 -13.21
CA THR A 345 -7.18 -1.25 -12.04
C THR A 345 -6.58 -0.74 -10.72
N ARG A 346 -5.25 -0.56 -10.63
CA ARG A 346 -4.61 0.04 -9.44
C ARG A 346 -5.10 1.47 -9.20
N ALA A 347 -5.24 2.29 -10.23
CA ALA A 347 -5.78 3.66 -10.11
C ALA A 347 -7.24 3.65 -9.62
N GLU A 348 -8.08 2.76 -10.15
CA GLU A 348 -9.48 2.63 -9.71
C GLU A 348 -9.60 2.14 -8.26
N ASN A 349 -8.83 1.12 -7.87
CA ASN A 349 -8.78 0.65 -6.50
C ASN A 349 -8.33 1.76 -5.54
N LYS A 350 -7.31 2.54 -5.91
CA LYS A 350 -6.81 3.67 -5.11
C LYS A 350 -7.80 4.83 -5.03
N ARG A 351 -8.58 5.06 -6.09
CA ARG A 351 -9.69 6.01 -6.12
C ARG A 351 -10.79 5.60 -5.13
N ALA A 352 -11.15 4.32 -5.12
CA ALA A 352 -12.15 3.77 -4.20
C ALA A 352 -11.67 3.78 -2.74
N GLU A 353 -10.41 3.42 -2.48
CA GLU A 353 -9.74 3.49 -1.15
C GLU A 353 -9.84 4.90 -0.53
N TYR A 354 -9.70 5.94 -1.36
CA TYR A 354 -9.67 7.35 -0.93
C TYR A 354 -10.99 8.11 -1.10
N GLY A 355 -12.01 7.49 -1.71
CA GLY A 355 -13.33 8.12 -1.95
C GLY A 355 -13.29 9.35 -2.85
N LEU A 356 -12.50 9.30 -3.95
CA LEU A 356 -12.22 10.42 -4.87
C LEU A 356 -12.95 10.34 -6.24
#